data_AF-A0AAV5TSD6-F1
#
_entry.id   AF-A0AAV5TSD6-F1
#
_cell.length_a   1.000
_cell.length_b   1.000
_cell.length_c   1.000
_cell.angle_alpha   90.00
_cell.angle_beta   90.00
_cell.angle_gamma   90.00
#
_symmetry.space_group_name_H-M   'P 1'
#
loop_
_entity.id
_entity.type
_entity.pdbx_description
1 polymer ?
#
loop_
_entity_poly.entity_id
_entity_poly.type
_entity_poly.pdbx_seq_one_letter_code
_entity_poly.pdbx_strand_id
1 'polypeptide(L)'
;MGYLDNKTEKAYFSHDKTMTTFEGCALSDMLIVVRNLKGGPPFCECASCPKPPPHPPTPAPDPPPPRVILNEWLDLRVGDAWPTRSLVKALDKPLDTVAGENPDQYVALWYMAGEPVMGRAWNEGGRIAARFGWCKREYKGNVGSIQLLCNLSEHVRGFDYSWVPYKKAAVFGEKAKTFSSVYVDNSKVSISPCVVNYK
;
A
#
# COMPACT_ATOMS: atom_id res chain seq x y z
N MET A 1 5.88 16.46 -6.10
CA MET A 1 4.61 17.22 -6.14
C MET A 1 4.94 18.70 -6.06
N GLY A 2 4.21 19.54 -6.79
CA GLY A 2 4.40 21.00 -6.85
C GLY A 2 3.10 21.75 -6.54
N TYR A 3 2.99 23.00 -6.99
CA TYR A 3 1.73 23.77 -6.97
C TYR A 3 1.49 24.46 -8.32
N LEU A 4 0.22 24.75 -8.62
CA LEU A 4 -0.23 25.51 -9.79
C LEU A 4 -0.74 26.88 -9.32
N ASP A 5 -0.19 27.97 -9.86
CA ASP A 5 -0.71 29.32 -9.62
C ASP A 5 -1.82 29.62 -10.64
N ASN A 6 -3.06 29.73 -10.15
CA ASN A 6 -4.23 29.99 -10.98
C ASN A 6 -4.25 31.40 -11.63
N LYS A 7 -3.41 32.35 -11.17
CA LYS A 7 -3.34 33.67 -11.80
C LYS A 7 -2.44 33.68 -13.02
N THR A 8 -1.32 32.98 -12.93
CA THR A 8 -0.30 32.95 -13.99
C THR A 8 -0.39 31.71 -14.87
N GLU A 9 -1.16 30.70 -14.44
CA GLU A 9 -1.29 29.39 -15.07
C GLU A 9 0.06 28.68 -15.21
N LYS A 10 0.92 28.85 -14.19
CA LYS A 10 2.25 28.24 -14.11
C LYS A 10 2.31 27.24 -12.98
N ALA A 11 2.88 26.06 -13.26
CA ALA A 11 3.14 25.03 -12.27
C ALA A 11 4.62 25.02 -11.87
N TYR A 12 4.88 24.94 -10.55
CA TYR A 12 6.22 25.04 -9.98
C TYR A 12 6.56 23.78 -9.18
N PHE A 13 7.73 23.20 -9.45
CA PHE A 13 8.22 21.97 -8.82
C PHE A 13 9.63 22.18 -8.26
N SER A 14 9.79 21.95 -6.96
CA SER A 14 11.11 21.96 -6.31
C SER A 14 11.71 20.56 -6.31
N HIS A 15 12.94 20.41 -6.79
CA HIS A 15 13.74 19.19 -6.70
C HIS A 15 15.22 19.55 -6.76
N ASP A 16 16.12 18.73 -6.21
CA ASP A 16 17.58 18.91 -6.33
C ASP A 16 18.11 20.33 -6.00
N LYS A 17 17.46 21.00 -5.03
CA LYS A 17 17.73 22.40 -4.63
C LYS A 17 17.45 23.45 -5.72
N THR A 18 16.75 23.07 -6.79
CA THR A 18 16.32 23.95 -7.88
C THR A 18 14.78 23.97 -7.99
N MET A 19 14.27 24.80 -8.89
CA MET A 19 12.85 24.90 -9.21
C MET A 19 12.67 24.82 -10.73
N THR A 20 11.78 23.93 -11.17
CA THR A 20 11.36 23.81 -12.57
C THR A 20 9.95 24.37 -12.72
N THR A 21 9.72 25.10 -13.82
CA THR A 21 8.42 25.73 -14.14
C THR A 21 7.84 25.11 -15.40
N PHE A 22 6.53 24.85 -15.40
CA PHE A 22 5.77 24.35 -16.54
C PHE A 22 4.56 25.26 -16.81
N GLU A 23 4.20 25.41 -18.08
CA GLU A 23 3.07 26.24 -18.52
C GLU A 23 2.48 25.74 -19.86
N GLY A 24 1.30 26.23 -20.23
CA GLY A 24 0.65 25.90 -21.50
C GLY A 24 0.34 24.41 -21.64
N CYS A 25 0.57 23.84 -22.84
CA CYS A 25 0.27 22.45 -23.14
C CYS A 25 1.02 21.44 -22.27
N ALA A 26 2.13 21.82 -21.63
CA ALA A 26 2.85 20.93 -20.71
C ALA A 26 2.00 20.56 -19.47
N LEU A 27 0.92 21.29 -19.19
CA LEU A 27 0.03 21.04 -18.06
C LEU A 27 -1.09 20.03 -18.37
N SER A 28 -1.31 19.61 -19.63
CA SER A 28 -2.51 18.89 -20.07
C SER A 28 -2.78 17.60 -19.31
N ASP A 29 -1.73 16.84 -19.01
CA ASP A 29 -1.81 15.54 -18.35
C ASP A 29 -1.42 15.60 -16.86
N MET A 30 -1.22 16.81 -16.31
CA MET A 30 -0.94 16.98 -14.90
C MET A 30 -2.23 16.79 -14.07
N LEU A 31 -2.11 16.06 -12.96
CA LEU A 31 -3.24 15.79 -12.08
C LEU A 31 -3.36 16.89 -11.00
N ILE A 32 -4.59 17.34 -10.76
CA ILE A 32 -4.94 18.26 -9.67
C ILE A 32 -5.96 17.63 -8.73
N VAL A 33 -6.02 18.10 -7.49
CA VAL A 33 -7.01 17.66 -6.51
C VAL A 33 -8.29 18.49 -6.68
N VAL A 34 -9.42 17.81 -6.86
CA VAL A 34 -10.75 18.42 -6.94
C VAL A 34 -11.65 17.90 -5.82
N ARG A 35 -12.63 18.71 -5.41
CA ARG A 35 -13.66 18.29 -4.45
C ARG A 35 -14.88 17.79 -5.21
N ASN A 36 -15.14 16.48 -5.16
CA ASN A 36 -16.38 15.92 -5.68
C ASN A 36 -17.52 16.23 -4.70
N LEU A 37 -18.47 17.06 -5.14
CA LEU A 37 -19.58 17.54 -4.30
C LEU A 37 -20.86 16.69 -4.41
N LYS A 38 -20.86 15.67 -5.27
CA LYS A 38 -22.01 14.78 -5.51
C LYS A 38 -21.54 13.34 -5.60
N GLY A 39 -22.30 12.42 -5.00
CA GLY A 39 -21.96 11.00 -4.93
C GLY A 39 -20.86 10.69 -3.91
N GLY A 40 -20.36 9.45 -3.96
CA GLY A 40 -19.20 8.99 -3.19
C GLY A 40 -18.03 8.62 -4.10
N PRO A 41 -16.84 8.36 -3.52
CA PRO A 41 -15.71 7.86 -4.29
C PRO A 41 -16.04 6.49 -4.92
N PRO A 42 -15.34 6.10 -6.00
CA PRO A 42 -15.39 4.74 -6.51
C PRO A 42 -15.16 3.74 -5.36
N PHE A 43 -16.00 2.71 -5.26
CA PHE A 43 -15.93 1.66 -4.23
C PHE A 43 -16.26 2.09 -2.79
N CYS A 44 -16.99 3.19 -2.59
CA CYS A 44 -17.50 3.53 -1.26
C CYS A 44 -18.49 2.47 -0.75
N GLU A 45 -18.23 1.93 0.44
CA GLU A 45 -19.05 0.88 1.07
C GLU A 45 -20.10 1.45 2.06
N CYS A 46 -20.32 2.76 2.06
CA CYS A 46 -21.29 3.38 2.98
C CYS A 46 -22.73 3.04 2.61
N ALA A 47 -23.65 3.20 3.55
CA ALA A 47 -25.08 2.89 3.34
C ALA A 47 -25.74 3.75 2.24
N SER A 48 -25.23 4.96 2.00
CA SER A 48 -25.82 5.92 1.06
C SER A 48 -25.33 5.75 -0.38
N CYS A 49 -24.21 5.07 -0.60
CA CYS A 49 -23.68 4.86 -1.95
C CYS A 49 -24.41 3.68 -2.63
N PRO A 50 -24.66 3.74 -3.94
CA PRO A 50 -25.24 2.62 -4.67
C PRO A 50 -24.36 1.39 -4.53
N LYS A 51 -24.92 0.31 -4.00
CA LYS A 51 -24.23 -0.98 -3.93
C LYS A 51 -24.35 -1.67 -5.29
N PRO A 52 -23.30 -2.35 -5.76
CA PRO A 52 -23.44 -3.21 -6.93
C PRO A 52 -24.60 -4.19 -6.71
N PRO A 53 -25.48 -4.41 -7.70
CA PRO A 53 -26.54 -5.40 -7.57
C PRO A 53 -25.94 -6.78 -7.26
N PRO A 54 -26.58 -7.61 -6.40
CA PRO A 54 -26.04 -8.91 -5.97
C PRO A 54 -25.76 -9.87 -7.14
N HIS A 55 -26.50 -9.71 -8.23
CA HIS A 55 -26.32 -10.44 -9.47
C HIS A 55 -26.32 -9.44 -10.63
N PRO A 56 -25.34 -9.52 -11.56
CA PRO A 56 -25.42 -8.78 -12.82
C PRO A 56 -26.71 -9.19 -13.54
N PRO A 57 -27.53 -8.25 -14.04
CA PRO A 57 -28.61 -8.60 -14.95
C PRO A 57 -28.02 -9.33 -16.17
N THR A 58 -28.69 -10.39 -16.62
CA THR A 58 -28.27 -11.16 -17.80
C THR A 58 -29.08 -10.69 -19.01
N PRO A 59 -28.45 -10.18 -20.09
CA PRO A 59 -27.02 -9.90 -20.27
C PRO A 59 -26.57 -8.61 -19.56
N ALA A 60 -25.31 -8.57 -19.13
CA ALA A 60 -24.75 -7.41 -18.44
C ALA A 60 -24.78 -6.18 -19.37
N PRO A 61 -25.47 -5.07 -19.00
CA PRO A 61 -25.62 -3.91 -19.87
C PRO A 61 -24.31 -3.19 -20.18
N ASP A 62 -23.34 -3.25 -19.24
CA ASP A 62 -22.10 -2.48 -19.27
C ASP A 62 -20.90 -3.32 -18.80
N PRO A 63 -19.68 -3.02 -19.25
CA PRO A 63 -18.47 -3.62 -18.70
C PRO A 63 -18.36 -3.36 -17.19
N PRO A 64 -17.88 -4.34 -16.42
CA PRO A 64 -17.76 -4.18 -14.96
C PRO A 64 -16.84 -3.00 -14.63
N PRO A 65 -17.07 -2.32 -13.49
CA PRO A 65 -16.20 -1.23 -13.05
C PRO A 65 -14.72 -1.69 -13.01
N PRO A 66 -13.76 -0.83 -13.43
CA PRO A 66 -12.35 -1.13 -13.31
C PRO A 66 -12.00 -1.51 -11.87
N ARG A 67 -11.25 -2.57 -11.65
CA ARG A 67 -10.84 -2.98 -10.29
C ARG A 67 -9.52 -2.33 -9.90
N VAL A 68 -9.28 -2.18 -8.60
CA VAL A 68 -8.04 -1.61 -8.08
C VAL A 68 -6.88 -2.58 -8.30
N ILE A 69 -5.85 -2.14 -9.02
CA ILE A 69 -4.63 -2.91 -9.32
C ILE A 69 -3.39 -2.44 -8.54
N LEU A 70 -3.56 -1.47 -7.64
CA LEU A 70 -2.50 -0.94 -6.78
C LEU A 70 -2.62 -1.51 -5.36
N ASN A 71 -1.48 -1.71 -4.70
CA ASN A 71 -1.44 -2.10 -3.29
C ASN A 71 -2.00 -0.95 -2.41
N GLU A 72 -2.85 -1.29 -1.45
CA GLU A 72 -3.42 -0.33 -0.50
C GLU A 72 -2.56 -0.25 0.76
N TRP A 73 -2.04 0.94 1.06
CA TRP A 73 -1.24 1.22 2.25
C TRP A 73 -1.97 2.20 3.16
N LEU A 74 -2.07 1.85 4.44
CA LEU A 74 -2.70 2.69 5.46
C LEU A 74 -1.63 3.41 6.29
N ASP A 75 -1.63 4.75 6.24
CA ASP A 75 -0.73 5.60 7.02
C ASP A 75 -1.16 5.67 8.49
N LEU A 76 -0.26 5.27 9.39
CA LEU A 76 -0.48 5.21 10.84
C LEU A 76 0.81 5.59 11.59
N ARG A 77 0.71 5.86 12.88
CA ARG A 77 1.87 5.99 13.77
C ARG A 77 1.92 4.83 14.75
N VAL A 78 3.13 4.40 15.10
CA VAL A 78 3.31 3.44 16.20
C VAL A 78 2.76 4.05 17.49
N GLY A 79 1.96 3.28 18.23
CA GLY A 79 1.21 3.73 19.41
C GLY A 79 -0.23 4.20 19.12
N ASP A 80 -0.60 4.44 17.85
CA ASP A 80 -2.00 4.68 17.48
C ASP A 80 -2.86 3.44 17.80
N ALA A 81 -4.18 3.63 17.88
CA ALA A 81 -5.11 2.54 18.05
C ALA A 81 -4.99 1.53 16.89
N TRP A 82 -5.10 0.24 17.21
CA TRP A 82 -5.05 -0.81 16.20
C TRP A 82 -6.19 -0.61 15.17
N PRO A 83 -5.90 -0.64 13.86
CA PRO A 83 -6.89 -0.33 12.84
C PRO A 83 -7.94 -1.44 12.72
N THR A 84 -9.14 -1.07 12.28
CA THR A 84 -10.24 -2.00 12.00
C THR A 84 -10.22 -2.52 10.56
N ARG A 85 -9.39 -1.94 9.68
CA ARG A 85 -9.22 -2.44 8.30
C ARG A 85 -8.57 -3.81 8.30
N SER A 86 -8.92 -4.64 7.32
CA SER A 86 -8.29 -5.94 7.12
C SER A 86 -6.85 -5.75 6.66
N LEU A 87 -5.89 -6.25 7.45
CA LEU A 87 -4.46 -6.15 7.17
C LEU A 87 -3.90 -7.45 6.61
N VAL A 88 -2.82 -7.37 5.84
CA VAL A 88 -2.12 -8.56 5.32
C VAL A 88 -1.29 -9.20 6.43
N LYS A 89 -1.75 -10.35 6.91
CA LYS A 89 -1.10 -11.15 7.96
C LYS A 89 -0.03 -12.06 7.37
N ALA A 90 1.09 -12.21 8.07
CA ALA A 90 2.15 -13.13 7.68
C ALA A 90 1.63 -14.57 7.57
N LEU A 91 1.82 -15.18 6.39
CA LEU A 91 1.34 -16.55 6.06
C LEU A 91 -0.17 -16.79 6.27
N ASP A 92 -0.96 -15.72 6.40
CA ASP A 92 -2.40 -15.77 6.69
C ASP A 92 -2.74 -16.56 7.97
N LYS A 93 -1.79 -16.68 8.91
CA LYS A 93 -1.94 -17.45 10.15
C LYS A 93 -1.04 -16.93 11.27
N PRO A 94 -1.30 -17.29 12.54
CA PRO A 94 -0.32 -17.11 13.61
C PRO A 94 0.98 -17.88 13.29
N LEU A 95 2.12 -17.24 13.51
CA LEU A 95 3.44 -17.82 13.26
C LEU A 95 3.95 -18.63 14.46
N ASP A 96 4.66 -19.71 14.17
CA ASP A 96 5.60 -20.33 15.12
C ASP A 96 6.87 -19.47 15.15
N THR A 97 6.86 -18.43 15.98
CA THR A 97 7.87 -17.37 15.99
C THR A 97 8.80 -17.49 17.21
N VAL A 98 9.89 -16.71 17.22
CA VAL A 98 10.86 -16.72 18.31
C VAL A 98 10.26 -16.20 19.61
N ALA A 99 10.80 -16.65 20.75
CA ALA A 99 10.29 -16.27 22.07
C ALA A 99 10.25 -14.74 22.26
N GLY A 100 9.13 -14.25 22.78
CA GLY A 100 8.91 -12.81 23.03
C GLY A 100 8.42 -12.01 21.82
N GLU A 101 8.27 -12.63 20.65
CA GLU A 101 7.59 -12.02 19.51
C GLU A 101 6.11 -12.40 19.47
N ASN A 102 5.26 -11.50 18.99
CA ASN A 102 3.85 -11.82 18.78
C ASN A 102 3.69 -12.77 17.58
N PRO A 103 2.95 -13.88 17.69
CA PRO A 103 2.65 -14.78 16.56
C PRO A 103 1.86 -14.10 15.43
N ASP A 104 1.05 -13.10 15.74
CA ASP A 104 0.20 -12.39 14.79
C ASP A 104 0.92 -11.15 14.24
N GLN A 105 1.70 -11.39 13.17
CA GLN A 105 2.52 -10.38 12.53
C GLN A 105 1.90 -9.91 11.21
N TYR A 106 1.93 -8.60 10.96
CA TYR A 106 1.33 -7.96 9.80
C TYR A 106 2.38 -7.17 9.01
N VAL A 107 2.21 -7.10 7.69
CA VAL A 107 3.14 -6.40 6.80
C VAL A 107 3.12 -4.90 7.08
N ALA A 108 4.30 -4.35 7.38
CA ALA A 108 4.50 -2.93 7.61
C ALA A 108 5.65 -2.39 6.75
N LEU A 109 5.55 -1.13 6.34
CA LEU A 109 6.56 -0.39 5.62
C LEU A 109 6.97 0.84 6.43
N TRP A 110 8.27 1.09 6.46
CA TRP A 110 8.89 2.29 7.04
C TRP A 110 9.94 2.83 6.08
N TYR A 111 10.46 4.02 6.34
CA TYR A 111 11.53 4.62 5.56
C TYR A 111 12.69 5.05 6.46
N MET A 112 13.90 4.69 6.06
CA MET A 112 15.12 5.15 6.71
C MET A 112 16.09 5.66 5.65
N ALA A 113 16.55 6.92 5.78
CA ALA A 113 17.46 7.56 4.83
C ALA A 113 16.98 7.51 3.36
N GLY A 114 15.66 7.53 3.14
CA GLY A 114 15.03 7.44 1.82
C GLY A 114 14.93 6.02 1.25
N GLU A 115 15.37 4.99 1.99
CA GLU A 115 15.21 3.58 1.61
C GLU A 115 13.93 2.99 2.22
N PRO A 116 13.10 2.27 1.44
CA PRO A 116 11.97 1.52 1.97
C PRO A 116 12.47 0.34 2.82
N VAL A 117 11.87 0.15 3.98
CA VAL A 117 12.19 -0.93 4.91
C VAL A 117 10.92 -1.68 5.25
N MET A 118 10.79 -2.91 4.74
CA MET A 118 9.71 -3.81 5.13
C MET A 118 10.00 -4.37 6.53
N GLY A 119 8.95 -4.47 7.34
CA GLY A 119 9.01 -4.98 8.70
C GLY A 119 7.71 -5.62 9.11
N ARG A 120 7.53 -5.74 10.43
CA ARG A 120 6.33 -6.32 11.04
C ARG A 120 5.69 -5.35 12.01
N ALA A 121 4.37 -5.35 12.04
CA ALA A 121 3.56 -4.74 13.08
C ALA A 121 2.67 -5.80 13.76
N TRP A 122 2.28 -5.55 15.01
CA TRP A 122 1.34 -6.39 15.76
C TRP A 122 0.52 -5.55 16.73
N ASN A 123 -0.60 -6.11 17.17
CA ASN A 123 -1.46 -5.49 18.17
C ASN A 123 -0.88 -5.73 19.57
N GLU A 124 -0.50 -4.66 20.25
CA GLU A 124 -0.01 -4.65 21.61
C GLU A 124 -1.00 -3.85 22.48
N GLY A 125 -1.90 -4.57 23.16
CA GLY A 125 -2.87 -3.95 24.07
C GLY A 125 -3.83 -2.96 23.39
N GLY A 126 -4.23 -3.23 22.14
CA GLY A 126 -5.10 -2.35 21.36
C GLY A 126 -4.36 -1.23 20.62
N ARG A 127 -3.03 -1.21 20.68
CA ARG A 127 -2.19 -0.23 19.99
C ARG A 127 -1.23 -0.89 19.03
N ILE A 128 -0.76 -0.12 18.05
CA ILE A 128 0.22 -0.57 17.08
C ILE A 128 1.59 -0.61 17.74
N ALA A 129 2.24 -1.77 17.69
CA ALA A 129 3.67 -1.93 17.90
C ALA A 129 4.33 -2.43 16.61
N ALA A 130 5.60 -2.08 16.38
CA ALA A 130 6.30 -2.46 15.15
C ALA A 130 7.81 -2.67 15.37
N ARG A 131 8.42 -3.47 14.49
CA ARG A 131 9.85 -3.74 14.43
C ARG A 131 10.35 -3.76 13.00
N PHE A 132 11.49 -3.10 12.78
CA PHE A 132 12.18 -3.00 11.49
C PHE A 132 13.66 -3.35 11.65
N GLY A 133 14.22 -3.97 10.61
CA GLY A 133 15.66 -4.26 10.53
C GLY A 133 16.28 -3.50 9.37
N TRP A 134 17.26 -2.65 9.64
CA TRP A 134 17.98 -1.91 8.60
C TRP A 134 19.46 -1.75 8.99
N CYS A 135 20.37 -1.93 8.03
CA CYS A 135 21.82 -1.86 8.22
C CYS A 135 22.36 -2.55 9.50
N LYS A 136 21.97 -3.83 9.71
CA LYS A 136 22.36 -4.65 10.87
C LYS A 136 21.91 -4.12 12.24
N ARG A 137 20.94 -3.20 12.26
CA ARG A 137 20.33 -2.65 13.48
C ARG A 137 18.85 -3.01 13.53
N GLU A 138 18.38 -3.22 14.75
CA GLU A 138 16.95 -3.35 15.05
C GLU A 138 16.40 -1.98 15.45
N TYR A 139 15.23 -1.66 14.91
CA TYR A 139 14.44 -0.48 15.27
C TYR A 139 13.13 -0.95 15.88
N LYS A 140 12.87 -0.52 17.13
CA LYS A 140 11.70 -0.88 17.93
C LYS A 140 11.25 0.29 18.79
N GLY A 141 10.03 0.22 19.34
CA GLY A 141 9.43 1.31 20.10
C GLY A 141 8.88 2.38 19.16
N ASN A 142 9.11 3.65 19.45
CA ASN A 142 8.57 4.75 18.65
C ASN A 142 9.40 4.97 17.36
N VAL A 143 9.09 4.23 16.30
CA VAL A 143 9.62 4.44 14.94
C VAL A 143 8.80 5.47 14.14
N GLY A 144 7.83 6.13 14.78
CA GLY A 144 7.03 7.21 14.20
C GLY A 144 6.00 6.71 13.19
N SER A 145 5.93 7.38 12.05
CA SER A 145 4.98 7.07 10.97
C SER A 145 5.41 5.81 10.21
N ILE A 146 4.45 4.92 9.98
CA ILE A 146 4.60 3.69 9.20
C ILE A 146 3.39 3.53 8.28
N GLN A 147 3.48 2.58 7.36
CA GLN A 147 2.38 2.18 6.49
C GLN A 147 2.07 0.70 6.69
N LEU A 148 0.80 0.35 6.86
CA LEU A 148 0.36 -1.05 6.97
C LEU A 148 -0.33 -1.50 5.69
N LEU A 149 0.04 -2.68 5.18
CA LEU A 149 -0.53 -3.23 3.96
C LEU A 149 -1.95 -3.76 4.24
N CYS A 150 -2.92 -3.28 3.46
CA CYS A 150 -4.33 -3.60 3.63
C CYS A 150 -4.84 -4.57 2.56
N ASN A 151 -5.78 -5.43 2.96
CA ASN A 151 -6.64 -6.14 2.03
C ASN A 151 -7.79 -5.22 1.63
N LEU A 152 -7.92 -4.98 0.32
CA LEU A 152 -9.15 -4.44 -0.25
C LEU A 152 -10.23 -5.53 -0.30
N SER A 153 -11.49 -5.11 -0.28
CA SER A 153 -12.65 -5.99 -0.46
C SER A 153 -12.61 -6.71 -1.81
N GLU A 154 -13.10 -7.95 -1.87
CA GLU A 154 -13.02 -8.80 -3.07
C GLU A 154 -13.66 -8.17 -4.31
N HIS A 155 -14.79 -7.49 -4.14
CA HIS A 155 -15.50 -6.81 -5.22
C HIS A 155 -14.79 -5.54 -5.73
N VAL A 156 -13.75 -5.08 -5.02
CA VAL A 156 -12.97 -3.87 -5.35
C VAL A 156 -11.63 -4.23 -5.97
N ARG A 157 -10.97 -5.28 -5.50
CA ARG A 157 -9.60 -5.62 -5.88
C ARG A 157 -9.49 -6.38 -7.20
N GLY A 158 -8.46 -6.05 -7.97
CA GLY A 158 -8.11 -6.72 -9.22
C GLY A 158 -7.10 -7.86 -9.07
N PHE A 159 -6.65 -8.14 -7.84
CA PHE A 159 -5.65 -9.15 -7.54
C PHE A 159 -5.87 -9.74 -6.14
N ASP A 160 -5.28 -10.90 -5.88
CA ASP A 160 -5.24 -11.54 -4.56
C ASP A 160 -3.81 -11.63 -4.05
N TYR A 161 -3.63 -11.50 -2.73
CA TYR A 161 -2.35 -11.77 -2.10
C TYR A 161 -2.16 -13.27 -1.85
N SER A 162 -0.92 -13.72 -1.92
CA SER A 162 -0.54 -15.08 -1.58
C SER A 162 0.90 -15.12 -1.08
N TRP A 163 1.13 -15.82 0.03
CA TRP A 163 2.47 -16.13 0.49
C TRP A 163 3.00 -17.38 -0.22
N VAL A 164 3.99 -17.21 -1.09
CA VAL A 164 4.60 -18.31 -1.84
C VAL A 164 6.09 -18.43 -1.52
N PRO A 165 6.69 -19.63 -1.63
CA PRO A 165 8.14 -19.79 -1.55
C PRO A 165 8.87 -18.89 -2.54
N TYR A 166 10.00 -18.30 -2.14
CA TYR A 166 10.77 -17.38 -2.98
C TYR A 166 11.05 -17.93 -4.39
N LYS A 167 11.42 -19.22 -4.50
CA LYS A 167 11.66 -19.89 -5.79
C LYS A 167 10.45 -19.89 -6.76
N LYS A 168 9.22 -19.77 -6.25
CA LYS A 168 8.01 -19.65 -7.07
C LYS A 168 7.73 -18.20 -7.49
N ALA A 169 8.12 -17.23 -6.67
CA ALA A 169 7.98 -15.81 -7.00
C ALA A 169 9.10 -15.30 -7.92
N ALA A 170 10.32 -15.81 -7.74
CA ALA A 170 11.52 -15.41 -8.48
C ALA A 170 11.64 -16.14 -9.84
N VAL A 171 10.61 -16.03 -10.67
CA VAL A 171 10.59 -16.62 -12.02
C VAL A 171 10.82 -15.53 -13.06
N PHE A 172 11.67 -15.83 -14.04
CA PHE A 172 12.00 -14.93 -15.15
C PHE A 172 11.08 -15.19 -16.37
N GLY A 173 10.72 -14.12 -17.08
CA GLY A 173 9.86 -14.16 -18.27
C GLY A 173 8.37 -13.99 -17.96
N GLU A 174 7.72 -13.04 -18.63
CA GLU A 174 6.32 -12.65 -18.37
C GLU A 174 5.34 -13.82 -18.50
N LYS A 175 5.54 -14.70 -19.49
CA LYS A 175 4.66 -15.86 -19.73
C LYS A 175 4.70 -16.92 -18.62
N ALA A 176 5.77 -16.95 -17.83
CA ALA A 176 5.93 -17.90 -16.73
C ALA A 176 5.55 -17.30 -15.36
N LYS A 177 5.35 -15.98 -15.29
CA LYS A 177 4.96 -15.29 -14.05
C LYS A 177 3.48 -15.53 -13.78
N THR A 178 3.23 -16.33 -12.75
CA THR A 178 1.89 -16.50 -12.15
C THR A 178 1.72 -15.64 -10.90
N PHE A 179 2.81 -15.11 -10.36
CA PHE A 179 2.84 -14.23 -9.19
C PHE A 179 3.74 -13.03 -9.47
N SER A 180 3.32 -11.85 -9.02
CA SER A 180 4.20 -10.69 -8.87
C SER A 180 4.45 -10.46 -7.39
N SER A 181 5.70 -10.18 -7.01
CA SER A 181 5.98 -9.76 -5.65
C SER A 181 5.33 -8.41 -5.36
N VAL A 182 4.85 -8.23 -4.13
CA VAL A 182 4.66 -6.89 -3.59
C VAL A 182 6.05 -6.29 -3.40
N TYR A 183 6.30 -5.11 -3.96
CA TYR A 183 7.56 -4.42 -3.75
C TYR A 183 7.36 -2.91 -3.71
N VAL A 184 8.29 -2.25 -3.04
CA VAL A 184 8.47 -0.79 -3.10
C VAL A 184 9.84 -0.54 -3.67
N ASP A 185 9.88 0.24 -4.75
CA ASP A 185 11.09 0.62 -5.46
C ASP A 185 11.35 2.12 -5.28
N ASN A 186 12.61 2.47 -5.05
CA ASN A 186 13.07 3.85 -4.97
C ASN A 186 14.22 4.15 -5.94
N SER A 187 14.39 3.34 -6.99
CA SER A 187 15.51 3.31 -7.96
C SER A 187 16.85 2.82 -7.44
N LYS A 188 17.06 2.74 -6.11
CA LYS A 188 18.28 2.18 -5.50
C LYS A 188 18.07 0.73 -5.08
N VAL A 189 16.90 0.44 -4.52
CA VAL A 189 16.52 -0.86 -4.00
C VAL A 189 15.06 -1.13 -4.29
N SER A 190 14.74 -2.40 -4.51
CA SER A 190 13.38 -2.93 -4.57
C SER A 190 13.19 -3.92 -3.43
N ILE A 191 12.30 -3.61 -2.50
CA ILE A 191 12.15 -4.36 -1.25
C ILE A 191 10.75 -4.97 -1.17
N SER A 192 10.71 -6.28 -0.90
CA SER A 192 9.48 -7.06 -0.73
C SER A 192 9.31 -7.52 0.72
N PRO A 193 8.07 -7.64 1.23
CA PRO A 193 7.83 -8.30 2.50
C PRO A 193 8.18 -9.79 2.39
N CYS A 194 8.76 -10.36 3.44
CA CYS A 194 9.08 -11.78 3.49
C CYS A 194 8.95 -12.33 4.90
N VAL A 195 8.73 -13.64 5.00
CA VAL A 195 8.79 -14.39 6.26
C VAL A 195 10.04 -15.25 6.21
N VAL A 196 10.91 -15.10 7.21
CA VAL A 196 12.16 -15.86 7.31
C VAL A 196 11.98 -16.99 8.30
N ASN A 197 12.28 -18.22 7.87
CA ASN A 197 12.37 -19.35 8.79
C ASN A 197 13.74 -19.31 9.47
N TYR A 198 13.76 -18.95 10.75
CA TYR A 198 14.93 -19.05 11.60
C TYR A 198 14.97 -20.46 12.19
N LYS A 199 15.63 -21.38 11.49
CA LYS A 199 15.97 -22.72 11.99
C LYS A 199 17.48 -22.85 12.12
#